data_AF-A0A957UBY3-F1
#
_entry.id   AF-A0A957UBY3-F1
#
_cell.length_a   1.000
_cell.length_b   1.000
_cell.length_c   1.000
_cell.angle_alpha   90.00
_cell.angle_beta   90.00
_cell.angle_gamma   90.00
#
_symmetry.space_group_name_H-M   'P 1'
#
loop_
_entity.id
_entity.type
_entity.pdbx_description
1 polymer ?
#
loop_
_entity_poly.entity_id
_entity_poly.type
_entity_poly.pdbx_seq_one_letter_code
_entity_poly.pdbx_strand_id
1 'polypeptide(L)'
;MSGYRLLKHRQYERTAEHLPDSIRRKAEWAQVLLGTRGRTPNVKTTSGYNARWRRTPVQGYHYYLWWIPLSESQLAGSLSNGAGQTILVYSIRHHDETDDPIDLASIDDFEEIALTALDPRFDEQRAVGRHVDGAETALATVKGLPGSGKTISLFYLVRDLALQSNLQHLLYVTYTSRLKRAARDFLAAQAPEMEGRVHIRTLTELEKEITGLPTYVDPLGELADFQRYLDRQPASTLGTWRRYPASLYTEVRAHILGRTFPAGYSLPESRLAEAVFSEGHFDATAYAAARGLTGDEAGAAIRLAARLREDRFFLDQTAAGRALTLVGQRKLPAWLRQIDGLIVDEVQDLTLLQIALLAELARVRARERNGRMALVVAGDESQIVQPSGFDWGVTKDLLREVLHVNPSEFEFRHQRRSPRNLAYLIDNSWNFYVTLPKALRPSANRQSFLDDADVELAVATHRPDVAEENGRLLICPLPEHLQAGGDAAIAHWRTFAEELAELPGRALVDLTGSVSAPALGGEETKAGEVVFTAREIKGLERNTVLILGLNETYRQAM
;
A
#
# COMPACT_ATOMS: atom_id res chain seq x y z
N MET A 1 -13.06 -6.40 22.18
CA MET A 1 -13.15 -7.27 20.99
C MET A 1 -12.86 -6.42 19.78
N SER A 2 -11.74 -6.65 19.11
CA SER A 2 -11.34 -5.95 17.88
C SER A 2 -11.93 -6.66 16.66
N GLY A 3 -13.26 -6.60 16.50
CA GLY A 3 -13.94 -7.22 15.36
C GLY A 3 -15.44 -7.42 15.59
N TYR A 4 -16.12 -7.84 14.54
CA TYR A 4 -17.54 -8.22 14.51
C TYR A 4 -17.65 -9.74 14.49
N ARG A 5 -18.61 -10.26 15.27
CA ARG A 5 -18.98 -11.66 15.26
C ARG A 5 -19.70 -11.99 13.96
N LEU A 6 -19.28 -13.06 13.28
CA LEU A 6 -19.93 -13.53 12.05
C LEU A 6 -20.73 -14.80 12.33
N LEU A 7 -22.01 -14.76 12.00
CA LEU A 7 -22.90 -15.92 12.01
C LEU A 7 -23.27 -16.23 10.56
N LYS A 8 -22.91 -17.41 10.07
CA LYS A 8 -23.20 -17.84 8.69
C LYS A 8 -24.34 -18.84 8.70
N HIS A 9 -25.32 -18.63 7.84
CA HIS A 9 -26.48 -19.49 7.72
C HIS A 9 -26.05 -20.89 7.25
N ARG A 10 -26.66 -21.95 7.82
CA ARG A 10 -26.31 -23.35 7.51
C ARG A 10 -26.46 -23.74 6.05
N GLN A 11 -27.33 -23.05 5.31
CA GLN A 11 -27.52 -23.32 3.88
C GLN A 11 -26.49 -22.62 2.98
N TYR A 12 -25.64 -21.73 3.53
CA TYR A 12 -24.68 -20.96 2.74
C TYR A 12 -23.81 -21.86 1.86
N GLU A 13 -23.25 -22.95 2.41
CA GLU A 13 -22.35 -23.82 1.68
C GLU A 13 -23.00 -24.47 0.45
N ARG A 14 -24.29 -24.84 0.55
CA ARG A 14 -25.05 -25.38 -0.60
C ARG A 14 -25.16 -24.37 -1.74
N THR A 15 -25.31 -23.09 -1.40
CA THR A 15 -25.37 -22.01 -2.40
C THR A 15 -23.98 -21.67 -2.96
N ALA A 16 -22.91 -21.90 -2.20
CA ALA A 16 -21.56 -21.53 -2.58
C ALA A 16 -20.81 -22.64 -3.36
N GLU A 17 -21.06 -23.92 -3.07
CA GLU A 17 -20.31 -25.06 -3.61
C GLU A 17 -20.35 -25.17 -5.15
N HIS A 18 -21.45 -24.70 -5.76
CA HIS A 18 -21.66 -24.71 -7.20
C HIS A 18 -21.08 -23.48 -7.93
N LEU A 19 -20.62 -22.46 -7.20
CA LEU A 19 -20.13 -21.22 -7.78
C LEU A 19 -18.63 -21.33 -8.15
N PRO A 20 -18.16 -20.57 -9.15
CA PRO A 20 -16.74 -20.48 -9.47
C PRO A 20 -15.89 -20.06 -8.27
N ASP A 21 -14.65 -20.56 -8.21
CA ASP A 21 -13.70 -20.27 -7.13
C ASP A 21 -13.46 -18.77 -6.91
N SER A 22 -13.44 -17.97 -7.98
CA SER A 22 -13.29 -16.52 -7.89
C SER A 22 -14.42 -15.85 -7.11
N ILE A 23 -15.66 -16.29 -7.31
CA ILE A 23 -16.83 -15.81 -6.56
C ILE A 23 -16.72 -16.21 -5.10
N ARG A 24 -16.39 -17.49 -4.84
CA ARG A 24 -16.23 -18.00 -3.47
C ARG A 24 -15.17 -17.23 -2.69
N ARG A 25 -13.98 -17.03 -3.28
CA ARG A 25 -12.88 -16.29 -2.64
C ARG A 25 -13.23 -14.83 -2.41
N LYS A 26 -13.94 -14.18 -3.35
CA LYS A 26 -14.39 -12.80 -3.16
C LYS A 26 -15.48 -12.68 -2.09
N ALA A 27 -16.37 -13.66 -1.98
CA ALA A 27 -17.35 -13.75 -0.90
C ALA A 27 -16.68 -13.99 0.45
N GLU A 28 -15.66 -14.84 0.49
CA GLU A 28 -14.83 -15.08 1.68
C GLU A 28 -14.06 -13.82 2.10
N TRP A 29 -13.47 -13.08 1.15
CA TRP A 29 -12.86 -11.78 1.42
C TRP A 29 -13.86 -10.76 1.96
N ALA A 30 -15.07 -10.73 1.39
CA ALA A 30 -16.14 -9.87 1.90
C ALA A 30 -16.53 -10.24 3.34
N GLN A 31 -16.59 -11.53 3.69
CA GLN A 31 -16.79 -11.98 5.07
C GLN A 31 -15.65 -11.54 5.99
N VAL A 32 -14.39 -11.69 5.57
CA VAL A 32 -13.22 -11.19 6.33
C VAL A 32 -13.35 -9.70 6.62
N LEU A 33 -13.76 -8.90 5.64
CA LEU A 33 -13.98 -7.46 5.81
C LEU A 33 -15.15 -7.15 6.76
N LEU A 34 -16.25 -7.90 6.66
CA LEU A 34 -17.38 -7.78 7.59
C LEU A 34 -16.96 -8.09 9.01
N GLY A 35 -16.22 -9.19 9.25
CA GLY A 35 -15.77 -9.51 10.60
C GLY A 35 -14.67 -8.57 11.10
N THR A 36 -13.85 -7.99 10.23
CA THR A 36 -12.80 -7.03 10.64
C THR A 36 -13.38 -5.65 10.95
N ARG A 37 -14.29 -5.14 10.11
CA ARG A 37 -14.72 -3.72 10.10
C ARG A 37 -16.21 -3.51 10.25
N GLY A 38 -17.01 -4.57 10.21
CA GLY A 38 -18.47 -4.50 10.26
C GLY A 38 -19.13 -4.14 8.93
N ARG A 39 -18.33 -3.90 7.89
CA ARG A 39 -18.78 -3.41 6.58
C ARG A 39 -17.81 -3.80 5.48
N THR A 40 -18.31 -3.83 4.25
CA THR A 40 -17.51 -3.97 3.03
C THR A 40 -17.44 -2.64 2.28
N PRO A 41 -16.43 -2.42 1.40
CA PRO A 41 -16.30 -1.21 0.59
C PRO A 41 -17.47 -0.98 -0.39
N ASN A 42 -18.16 -2.05 -0.80
CA ASN A 42 -19.27 -1.98 -1.75
C ASN A 42 -20.50 -2.68 -1.18
N VAL A 43 -21.53 -1.88 -0.90
CA VAL A 43 -22.81 -2.33 -0.35
C VAL A 43 -23.93 -1.76 -1.21
N LYS A 44 -24.83 -2.64 -1.65
CA LYS A 44 -26.10 -2.27 -2.23
C LYS A 44 -27.22 -2.57 -1.25
N THR A 45 -28.15 -1.64 -1.15
CA THR A 45 -29.40 -1.85 -0.42
C THR A 45 -30.37 -2.69 -1.25
N THR A 46 -31.39 -3.20 -0.59
CA THR A 46 -32.51 -3.92 -1.16
C THR A 46 -33.80 -3.15 -0.90
N SER A 47 -34.86 -3.52 -1.59
CA SER A 47 -36.21 -2.99 -1.40
C SER A 47 -37.21 -4.14 -1.23
N GLY A 48 -38.49 -3.84 -1.04
CA GLY A 48 -39.55 -4.84 -0.92
C GLY A 48 -39.40 -5.73 0.32
N TYR A 49 -39.69 -7.03 0.18
CA TYR A 49 -39.61 -8.02 1.26
C TYR A 49 -38.25 -8.06 1.95
N ASN A 50 -37.20 -7.72 1.21
CA ASN A 50 -35.83 -7.81 1.68
C ASN A 50 -35.24 -6.46 2.13
N ALA A 51 -36.01 -5.38 2.26
CA ALA A 51 -35.51 -3.98 2.36
C ALA A 51 -34.42 -3.66 3.41
N ARG A 52 -34.21 -4.51 4.42
CA ARG A 52 -33.16 -4.33 5.45
C ARG A 52 -31.86 -5.07 5.15
N TRP A 53 -31.88 -5.97 4.17
CA TRP A 53 -30.72 -6.73 3.77
C TRP A 53 -29.72 -5.88 2.99
N ARG A 54 -28.47 -6.30 3.05
CA ARG A 54 -27.36 -5.69 2.34
C ARG A 54 -26.75 -6.70 1.40
N ARG A 55 -26.30 -6.21 0.25
CA ARG A 55 -25.73 -7.03 -0.82
C ARG A 55 -24.34 -6.51 -1.16
N THR A 56 -23.33 -7.35 -0.99
CA THR A 56 -21.97 -7.04 -1.43
C THR A 56 -21.68 -7.75 -2.74
N PRO A 57 -21.32 -7.02 -3.82
CA PRO A 57 -21.05 -7.66 -5.10
C PRO A 57 -19.80 -8.55 -5.03
N VAL A 58 -19.96 -9.82 -5.40
CA VAL A 58 -18.88 -10.83 -5.44
C VAL A 58 -18.55 -11.29 -6.87
N GLN A 59 -19.38 -10.92 -7.85
CA GLN A 59 -19.04 -10.96 -9.27
C GLN A 59 -19.86 -9.92 -10.02
N GLY A 60 -19.25 -8.80 -10.38
CA GLY A 60 -19.91 -7.78 -11.18
C GLY A 60 -21.27 -7.34 -10.59
N TYR A 61 -22.31 -7.37 -11.42
CA TYR A 61 -23.71 -7.20 -11.00
C TYR A 61 -24.47 -8.52 -10.93
N HIS A 62 -23.80 -9.66 -11.12
CA HIS A 62 -24.43 -10.96 -11.27
C HIS A 62 -24.63 -11.67 -9.94
N TYR A 63 -23.60 -11.69 -9.09
CA TYR A 63 -23.67 -12.38 -7.79
C TYR A 63 -23.37 -11.46 -6.62
N TYR A 64 -24.12 -11.65 -5.53
CA TYR A 64 -24.01 -10.87 -4.31
C TYR A 64 -23.92 -11.76 -3.08
N LEU A 65 -23.04 -11.40 -2.16
CA LEU A 65 -23.07 -11.87 -0.78
C LEU A 65 -24.17 -11.12 -0.03
N TRP A 66 -25.13 -11.85 0.53
CA TRP A 66 -26.24 -11.29 1.31
C TRP A 66 -25.94 -11.34 2.80
N TRP A 67 -26.07 -10.20 3.46
CA TRP A 67 -25.79 -10.06 4.88
C TRP A 67 -26.62 -8.96 5.54
N ILE A 68 -26.71 -8.99 6.86
CA ILE A 68 -27.42 -7.98 7.66
C ILE A 68 -26.80 -7.89 9.06
N PRO A 69 -26.64 -6.70 9.64
CA PRO A 69 -26.34 -6.58 11.08
C PRO A 69 -27.47 -7.19 11.89
N LEU A 70 -27.17 -7.98 12.92
CA LEU A 70 -28.19 -8.63 13.74
C LEU A 70 -29.14 -7.60 14.38
N SER A 71 -28.62 -6.43 14.78
CA SER A 71 -29.43 -5.32 15.31
C SER A 71 -30.49 -4.78 14.34
N GLU A 72 -30.34 -5.01 13.04
CA GLU A 72 -31.26 -4.55 11.99
C GLU A 72 -32.21 -5.66 11.51
N SER A 73 -31.96 -6.90 11.90
CA SER A 73 -32.77 -8.05 11.51
C SER A 73 -33.99 -8.25 12.42
N GLN A 74 -34.90 -9.14 12.01
CA GLN A 74 -36.05 -9.53 12.83
C GLN A 74 -35.64 -10.33 14.08
N LEU A 75 -34.40 -10.82 14.12
CA LEU A 75 -33.83 -11.60 15.20
C LEU A 75 -33.08 -10.75 16.24
N ALA A 76 -33.15 -9.41 16.19
CA ALA A 76 -32.39 -8.52 17.07
C ALA A 76 -32.57 -8.81 18.57
N GLY A 77 -33.74 -9.32 18.98
CA GLY A 77 -34.03 -9.70 20.38
C GLY A 77 -33.50 -11.07 20.80
N SER A 78 -32.93 -11.86 19.89
CA SER A 78 -32.53 -13.26 20.13
C SER A 78 -31.22 -13.38 20.93
N LEU A 79 -30.41 -12.32 20.99
CA LEU A 79 -29.19 -12.26 21.78
C LEU A 79 -29.26 -11.09 22.76
N SER A 80 -29.16 -11.40 24.05
CA SER A 80 -29.25 -10.42 25.13
C SER A 80 -28.07 -9.45 25.18
N ASN A 81 -26.93 -9.80 24.56
CA ASN A 81 -25.73 -8.96 24.44
C ASN A 81 -25.07 -9.14 23.06
N GLY A 82 -24.49 -8.07 22.50
CA GLY A 82 -23.64 -8.15 21.30
C GLY A 82 -24.36 -8.04 19.95
N ALA A 83 -25.66 -7.75 19.92
CA ALA A 83 -26.42 -7.62 18.67
C ALA A 83 -25.88 -6.55 17.71
N GLY A 84 -25.38 -5.42 18.25
CA GLY A 84 -24.77 -4.36 17.46
C GLY A 84 -23.38 -4.67 16.89
N GLN A 85 -22.75 -5.78 17.32
CA GLN A 85 -21.45 -6.25 16.83
C GLN A 85 -21.53 -7.63 16.20
N THR A 86 -22.73 -8.07 15.80
CA THR A 86 -22.95 -9.37 15.16
C THR A 86 -23.50 -9.15 13.76
N ILE A 87 -22.95 -9.86 12.78
CA ILE A 87 -23.39 -9.82 11.38
C ILE A 87 -23.84 -11.22 10.97
N LEU A 88 -25.03 -11.28 10.39
CA LEU A 88 -25.58 -12.48 9.79
C LEU A 88 -25.19 -12.51 8.31
N VAL A 89 -24.55 -13.60 7.87
CA VAL A 89 -24.20 -13.89 6.48
C VAL A 89 -25.12 -15.01 6.01
N TYR A 90 -25.94 -14.75 4.98
CA TYR A 90 -27.01 -15.67 4.62
C TYR A 90 -26.65 -16.59 3.44
N SER A 91 -26.43 -16.02 2.25
CA SER A 91 -26.12 -16.80 1.06
C SER A 91 -25.39 -15.95 0.02
N ILE A 92 -24.89 -16.61 -1.03
CA ILE A 92 -24.55 -15.93 -2.28
C ILE A 92 -25.73 -16.14 -3.23
N ARG A 93 -26.23 -15.07 -3.84
CA ARG A 93 -27.38 -15.12 -4.76
C ARG A 93 -27.09 -14.45 -6.09
N HIS A 94 -27.75 -14.93 -7.14
CA HIS A 94 -27.78 -14.25 -8.42
C HIS A 94 -28.65 -12.97 -8.33
N HIS A 95 -28.44 -12.03 -9.24
CA HIS A 95 -29.17 -10.76 -9.26
C HIS A 95 -30.66 -10.92 -9.56
N ASP A 96 -31.03 -11.98 -10.27
CA ASP A 96 -32.43 -12.32 -10.54
C ASP A 96 -33.18 -12.80 -9.28
N GLU A 97 -32.44 -13.29 -8.27
CA GLU A 97 -32.99 -13.82 -7.00
C GLU A 97 -33.10 -12.71 -5.93
N THR A 98 -33.08 -11.44 -6.35
CA THR A 98 -33.10 -10.29 -5.42
C THR A 98 -34.43 -10.14 -4.70
N ASP A 99 -35.51 -10.44 -5.41
CA ASP A 99 -36.88 -10.29 -4.90
C ASP A 99 -37.37 -11.54 -4.16
N ASP A 100 -36.61 -12.63 -4.22
CA ASP A 100 -36.90 -13.87 -3.49
C ASP A 100 -36.81 -13.61 -1.97
N PRO A 101 -37.90 -13.77 -1.21
CA PRO A 101 -37.91 -13.45 0.21
C PRO A 101 -36.86 -14.25 1.00
N ILE A 102 -36.17 -13.58 1.93
CA ILE A 102 -35.37 -14.25 2.94
C ILE A 102 -36.21 -14.40 4.21
N ASP A 103 -36.54 -15.66 4.54
CA ASP A 103 -37.20 -15.99 5.80
C ASP A 103 -36.16 -16.26 6.88
N LEU A 104 -36.23 -15.52 7.99
CA LEU A 104 -35.36 -15.68 9.15
C LEU A 104 -36.18 -16.28 10.29
N ALA A 105 -36.25 -17.61 10.33
CA ALA A 105 -37.05 -18.33 11.33
C ALA A 105 -36.37 -18.36 12.71
N SER A 106 -35.08 -18.70 12.79
CA SER A 106 -34.33 -18.75 14.05
C SER A 106 -32.88 -18.32 13.91
N ILE A 107 -32.30 -17.85 15.02
CA ILE A 107 -30.85 -17.64 15.12
C ILE A 107 -30.08 -18.97 15.12
N ASP A 108 -30.75 -20.07 15.50
CA ASP A 108 -30.18 -21.42 15.53
C ASP A 108 -29.89 -21.99 14.13
N ASP A 109 -30.40 -21.34 13.09
CA ASP A 109 -30.10 -21.65 11.69
C ASP A 109 -28.74 -21.11 11.24
N PHE A 110 -28.06 -20.37 12.11
CA PHE A 110 -26.74 -19.81 11.86
C PHE A 110 -25.68 -20.45 12.74
N GLU A 111 -24.49 -20.58 12.18
CA GLU A 111 -23.31 -21.09 12.86
C GLU A 111 -22.25 -19.99 12.92
N GLU A 112 -21.58 -19.89 14.07
CA GLU A 112 -20.51 -18.93 14.22
C GLU A 112 -19.28 -19.35 13.44
N ILE A 113 -18.70 -18.39 12.72
CA ILE A 113 -17.46 -18.58 11.99
C ILE A 113 -16.36 -17.78 12.65
N ALA A 114 -15.30 -18.49 13.04
CA ALA A 114 -14.06 -17.85 13.43
C ALA A 114 -13.44 -17.17 12.22
N LEU A 115 -13.16 -15.86 12.32
CA LEU A 115 -12.48 -15.09 11.27
C LEU A 115 -11.17 -15.72 10.82
N THR A 116 -10.46 -16.37 11.75
CA THR A 116 -9.19 -17.07 11.54
C THR A 116 -9.31 -18.25 10.57
N ALA A 117 -10.51 -18.83 10.41
CA ALA A 117 -10.78 -19.92 9.49
C ALA A 117 -10.97 -19.47 8.03
N LEU A 118 -11.12 -18.16 7.79
CA LEU A 118 -11.26 -17.61 6.44
C LEU A 118 -9.87 -17.31 5.85
N ASP A 119 -9.62 -17.75 4.62
CA ASP A 119 -8.40 -17.50 3.87
C ASP A 119 -8.68 -17.43 2.34
N PRO A 120 -8.98 -16.22 1.82
CA PRO A 120 -9.32 -16.02 0.42
C PRO A 120 -8.10 -16.04 -0.50
N ARG A 121 -6.87 -16.26 0.01
CA ARG A 121 -5.65 -16.19 -0.79
C ARG A 121 -5.63 -17.24 -1.91
N PHE A 122 -4.83 -16.97 -2.92
CA PHE A 122 -4.49 -17.94 -3.96
C PHE A 122 -3.24 -18.76 -3.58
N ASP A 123 -3.00 -19.87 -4.28
CA ASP A 123 -1.87 -20.75 -3.95
C ASP A 123 -0.50 -20.08 -4.12
N GLU A 124 -0.36 -19.19 -5.10
CA GLU A 124 0.85 -18.38 -5.28
C GLU A 124 1.14 -17.47 -4.07
N GLN A 125 0.08 -16.95 -3.44
CA GLN A 125 0.17 -16.09 -2.25
C GLN A 125 0.52 -16.94 -1.01
N ARG A 126 -0.05 -18.14 -0.90
CA ARG A 126 0.32 -19.11 0.17
C ARG A 126 1.75 -19.63 0.03
N ALA A 127 2.28 -19.71 -1.20
CA ALA A 127 3.62 -20.25 -1.45
C ALA A 127 4.73 -19.45 -0.75
N VAL A 128 4.53 -18.14 -0.55
CA VAL A 128 5.47 -17.29 0.19
C VAL A 128 5.67 -17.79 1.62
N GLY A 129 4.57 -18.10 2.33
CA GLY A 129 4.62 -18.60 3.71
C GLY A 129 5.34 -19.94 3.81
N ARG A 130 5.05 -20.88 2.89
CA ARG A 130 5.72 -22.18 2.84
C ARG A 130 7.23 -22.07 2.64
N HIS A 131 7.68 -21.10 1.83
CA HIS A 131 9.11 -20.85 1.64
C HIS A 131 9.76 -20.29 2.90
N VAL A 132 9.11 -19.35 3.58
CA VAL A 132 9.65 -18.71 4.79
C VAL A 132 9.74 -19.69 5.96
N ASP A 133 8.73 -20.56 6.12
CA ASP A 133 8.70 -21.54 7.21
C ASP A 133 9.74 -22.67 7.03
N GLY A 134 10.06 -23.01 5.78
CA GLY A 134 10.97 -24.11 5.44
C GLY A 134 12.47 -23.78 5.47
N ALA A 135 12.87 -22.52 5.67
CA ALA A 135 14.26 -22.07 5.58
C ALA A 135 14.80 -21.52 6.90
N GLU A 136 16.08 -21.78 7.21
CA GLU A 136 16.75 -21.20 8.38
C GLU A 136 16.88 -19.68 8.27
N THR A 137 17.36 -19.18 7.12
CA THR A 137 17.29 -17.77 6.72
C THR A 137 16.46 -17.67 5.46
N ALA A 138 15.32 -17.00 5.53
CA ALA A 138 14.43 -16.83 4.38
C ALA A 138 14.53 -15.40 3.85
N LEU A 139 14.80 -15.25 2.56
CA LEU A 139 14.72 -13.97 1.86
C LEU A 139 13.78 -14.12 0.66
N ALA A 140 12.67 -13.41 0.68
CA ALA A 140 11.69 -13.42 -0.41
C ALA A 140 11.38 -12.02 -0.92
N THR A 141 11.25 -11.87 -2.24
CA THR A 141 10.71 -10.66 -2.87
C THR A 141 9.36 -10.96 -3.51
N VAL A 142 8.35 -10.18 -3.17
CA VAL A 142 7.01 -10.29 -3.71
C VAL A 142 6.77 -9.12 -4.67
N LYS A 143 6.73 -9.42 -5.97
CA LYS A 143 6.38 -8.47 -7.01
C LYS A 143 4.99 -8.78 -7.57
N GLY A 144 4.35 -7.78 -8.13
CA GLY A 144 3.05 -7.96 -8.77
C GLY A 144 2.44 -6.62 -9.13
N LEU A 145 1.52 -6.64 -10.07
CA LEU A 145 0.92 -5.45 -10.65
C LEU A 145 -0.13 -4.81 -9.71
N PRO A 146 -0.68 -3.61 -10.00
CA PRO A 146 -1.73 -3.01 -9.20
C PRO A 146 -2.92 -3.96 -9.02
N GLY A 147 -3.36 -4.17 -7.77
CA GLY A 147 -4.52 -5.00 -7.46
C GLY A 147 -4.28 -6.52 -7.44
N SER A 148 -3.02 -6.98 -7.53
CA SER A 148 -2.64 -8.39 -7.42
C SER A 148 -2.73 -9.03 -6.03
N GLY A 149 -3.09 -8.25 -5.00
CA GLY A 149 -3.26 -8.75 -3.64
C GLY A 149 -1.99 -8.86 -2.80
N LYS A 150 -0.89 -8.19 -3.19
CA LYS A 150 0.38 -8.14 -2.42
C LYS A 150 0.17 -7.86 -0.92
N THR A 151 -0.42 -6.71 -0.57
CA THR A 151 -0.66 -6.30 0.82
C THR A 151 -1.48 -7.33 1.61
N ILE A 152 -2.55 -7.87 1.01
CA ILE A 152 -3.37 -8.91 1.65
C ILE A 152 -2.53 -10.17 1.89
N SER A 153 -1.77 -10.60 0.88
CA SER A 153 -0.85 -11.74 1.02
C SER A 153 0.13 -11.55 2.17
N LEU A 154 0.66 -10.34 2.39
CA LEU A 154 1.56 -10.04 3.50
C LEU A 154 0.85 -10.06 4.86
N PHE A 155 -0.39 -9.56 4.94
CA PHE A 155 -1.14 -9.60 6.20
C PHE A 155 -1.36 -11.05 6.66
N TYR A 156 -1.78 -11.91 5.74
CA TYR A 156 -1.93 -13.32 6.01
C TYR A 156 -0.59 -14.02 6.26
N LEU A 157 0.49 -13.63 5.57
CA LEU A 157 1.83 -14.14 5.85
C LEU A 157 2.24 -13.83 7.31
N VAL A 158 2.05 -12.59 7.76
CA VAL A 158 2.33 -12.20 9.15
C VAL A 158 1.49 -13.02 10.13
N ARG A 159 0.19 -13.21 9.83
CA ARG A 159 -0.70 -14.07 10.62
C ARG A 159 -0.16 -15.50 10.71
N ASP A 160 0.12 -16.12 9.58
CA ASP A 160 0.55 -17.52 9.52
C ASP A 160 1.91 -17.71 10.21
N LEU A 161 2.87 -16.79 10.00
CA LEU A 161 4.15 -16.83 10.70
C LEU A 161 3.97 -16.67 12.21
N ALA A 162 3.06 -15.82 12.67
CA ALA A 162 2.82 -15.66 14.09
C ALA A 162 2.15 -16.90 14.72
N LEU A 163 1.23 -17.55 13.99
CA LEU A 163 0.42 -18.66 14.50
C LEU A 163 1.09 -20.04 14.34
N GLN A 164 1.75 -20.28 13.22
CA GLN A 164 2.19 -21.60 12.79
C GLN A 164 3.71 -21.77 12.81
N SER A 165 4.45 -20.69 12.62
CA SER A 165 5.92 -20.76 12.64
C SER A 165 6.46 -20.62 14.07
N ASN A 166 7.71 -21.00 14.22
CA ASN A 166 8.52 -20.83 15.42
C ASN A 166 9.08 -19.40 15.56
N LEU A 167 8.61 -18.43 14.76
CA LEU A 167 8.91 -17.01 14.92
C LEU A 167 8.02 -16.38 15.99
N GLN A 168 8.62 -15.64 16.92
CA GLN A 168 7.92 -15.10 18.09
C GLN A 168 7.65 -13.61 17.99
N HIS A 169 8.52 -12.86 17.30
CA HIS A 169 8.51 -11.41 17.27
C HIS A 169 8.68 -10.91 15.83
N LEU A 170 7.56 -10.59 15.19
CA LEU A 170 7.52 -10.12 13.81
C LEU A 170 7.46 -8.59 13.77
N LEU A 171 8.20 -7.99 12.85
CA LEU A 171 8.10 -6.58 12.51
C LEU A 171 7.51 -6.44 11.11
N TYR A 172 6.32 -5.86 11.01
CA TYR A 172 5.73 -5.43 9.74
C TYR A 172 5.97 -3.92 9.56
N VAL A 173 6.73 -3.58 8.53
CA VAL A 173 7.05 -2.20 8.12
C VAL A 173 6.21 -1.84 6.90
N THR A 174 5.55 -0.71 6.96
CA THR A 174 4.83 -0.12 5.82
C THR A 174 5.20 1.35 5.68
N TYR A 175 4.66 2.00 4.66
CA TYR A 175 5.00 3.37 4.33
C TYR A 175 4.11 4.40 5.04
N THR A 176 2.78 4.22 5.03
CA THR A 176 1.83 5.23 5.52
C THR A 176 1.14 4.83 6.82
N SER A 177 0.76 5.83 7.63
CA SER A 177 -0.02 5.62 8.86
C SER A 177 -1.38 4.95 8.59
N ARG A 178 -1.98 5.17 7.42
CA ARG A 178 -3.25 4.56 7.03
C ARG A 178 -3.09 3.08 6.69
N LEU A 179 -2.03 2.69 5.99
CA LEU A 179 -1.71 1.27 5.77
C LEU A 179 -1.38 0.56 7.08
N LYS A 180 -0.64 1.22 7.97
CA LYS A 180 -0.38 0.72 9.33
C LYS A 180 -1.68 0.47 10.10
N ARG A 181 -2.65 1.39 10.05
CA ARG A 181 -3.97 1.21 10.66
C ARG A 181 -4.71 0.02 10.05
N ALA A 182 -4.73 -0.08 8.72
CA ALA A 182 -5.37 -1.19 8.03
C ALA A 182 -4.77 -2.57 8.40
N ALA A 183 -3.43 -2.65 8.50
CA ALA A 183 -2.73 -3.85 8.94
C ALA A 183 -3.06 -4.22 10.39
N ARG A 184 -3.08 -3.23 11.28
CA ARG A 184 -3.45 -3.41 12.69
C ARG A 184 -4.87 -3.92 12.85
N ASP A 185 -5.84 -3.29 12.18
CA ASP A 185 -7.24 -3.68 12.26
C ASP A 185 -7.44 -5.12 11.77
N PHE A 186 -6.80 -5.47 10.66
CA PHE A 186 -6.84 -6.83 10.12
C PHE A 186 -6.25 -7.84 11.10
N LEU A 187 -5.02 -7.62 11.58
CA LEU A 187 -4.33 -8.58 12.45
C LEU A 187 -5.00 -8.70 13.81
N ALA A 188 -5.54 -7.61 14.36
CA ALA A 188 -6.29 -7.65 15.62
C ALA A 188 -7.61 -8.44 15.50
N ALA A 189 -8.20 -8.52 14.31
CA ALA A 189 -9.39 -9.33 14.04
C ALA A 189 -9.05 -10.79 13.71
N GLN A 190 -7.90 -11.03 13.06
CA GLN A 190 -7.50 -12.33 12.51
C GLN A 190 -6.57 -13.14 13.41
N ALA A 191 -5.93 -12.51 14.39
CA ALA A 191 -5.05 -13.16 15.36
C ALA A 191 -4.97 -12.32 16.66
N PRO A 192 -6.09 -12.13 17.38
CA PRO A 192 -6.11 -11.33 18.61
C PRO A 192 -5.13 -11.83 19.69
N GLU A 193 -4.85 -13.14 19.72
CA GLU A 193 -3.88 -13.76 20.62
C GLU A 193 -2.42 -13.34 20.35
N MET A 194 -2.14 -12.68 19.22
CA MET A 194 -0.79 -12.26 18.81
C MET A 194 -0.45 -10.82 19.23
N GLU A 195 -1.29 -10.20 20.05
CA GLU A 195 -1.00 -8.88 20.63
C GLU A 195 0.34 -8.91 21.39
N GLY A 196 1.25 -8.00 21.02
CA GLY A 196 2.61 -7.94 21.57
C GLY A 196 3.66 -8.80 20.86
N ARG A 197 3.27 -9.75 20.00
CA ARG A 197 4.19 -10.54 19.14
C ARG A 197 4.40 -9.91 17.77
N VAL A 198 3.42 -9.17 17.27
CA VAL A 198 3.51 -8.49 15.97
C VAL A 198 3.63 -6.98 16.18
N HIS A 199 4.77 -6.43 15.78
CA HIS A 199 5.05 -5.00 15.79
C HIS A 199 4.76 -4.42 14.40
N ILE A 200 3.84 -3.46 14.33
CA ILE A 200 3.48 -2.77 13.08
C ILE A 200 3.98 -1.33 13.17
N ARG A 201 4.82 -0.90 12.24
CA ARG A 201 5.43 0.44 12.20
C ARG A 201 5.43 1.02 10.79
N THR A 202 5.35 2.34 10.68
CA THR A 202 5.86 3.00 9.47
C THR A 202 7.38 3.05 9.52
N LEU A 203 8.05 3.17 8.37
CA LEU A 203 9.52 3.30 8.37
C LEU A 203 9.98 4.52 9.20
N THR A 204 9.31 5.66 9.07
CA THR A 204 9.66 6.86 9.82
C THR A 204 9.54 6.68 11.34
N GLU A 205 8.53 5.94 11.81
CA GLU A 205 8.41 5.60 13.22
C GLU A 205 9.57 4.71 13.68
N LEU A 206 9.96 3.73 12.87
CA LEU A 206 11.10 2.86 13.16
C LEU A 206 12.41 3.66 13.25
N GLU A 207 12.66 4.54 12.28
CA GLU A 207 13.82 5.43 12.26
C GLU A 207 13.85 6.35 13.49
N LYS A 208 12.70 6.93 13.87
CA LYS A 208 12.54 7.71 15.11
C LYS A 208 12.91 6.88 16.35
N GLU A 209 12.36 5.67 16.46
CA GLU A 209 12.59 4.81 17.63
C GLU A 209 14.06 4.38 17.76
N ILE A 210 14.77 4.20 16.64
CA ILE A 210 16.21 3.87 16.65
C ILE A 210 17.07 5.09 16.96
N THR A 211 16.76 6.25 16.38
CA THR A 211 17.66 7.42 16.38
C THR A 211 17.32 8.49 17.40
N GLY A 212 16.06 8.56 17.85
CA GLY A 212 15.49 9.67 18.60
C GLY A 212 15.22 10.94 17.78
N LEU A 213 15.45 10.92 16.46
CA LEU A 213 15.23 12.07 15.59
C LEU A 213 13.73 12.31 15.34
N PRO A 214 13.32 13.56 15.03
CA PRO A 214 11.93 13.87 14.71
C PRO A 214 11.37 13.01 13.57
N THR A 215 10.10 12.68 13.67
CA THR A 215 9.36 11.92 12.65
C THR A 215 9.00 12.87 11.51
N TYR A 216 9.45 12.57 10.30
CA TYR A 216 9.09 13.34 9.12
C TYR A 216 7.94 12.66 8.35
N VAL A 217 6.81 13.36 8.21
CA VAL A 217 5.52 12.75 7.86
C VAL A 217 5.39 12.43 6.36
N ASP A 218 6.04 13.19 5.47
CA ASP A 218 6.00 12.94 4.02
C ASP A 218 7.13 13.66 3.25
N PRO A 219 8.08 12.94 2.60
CA PRO A 219 9.13 13.50 1.73
C PRO A 219 8.64 14.57 0.77
N LEU A 220 7.54 14.35 0.06
CA LEU A 220 7.06 15.34 -0.91
C LEU A 220 6.26 16.48 -0.27
N GLY A 221 5.96 16.42 1.03
CA GLY A 221 5.34 17.50 1.78
C GLY A 221 6.21 18.77 1.85
N GLU A 222 7.53 18.65 1.75
CA GLU A 222 8.45 19.80 1.74
C GLU A 222 8.77 20.32 0.33
N LEU A 223 8.22 19.74 -0.73
CA LEU A 223 8.60 20.12 -2.10
C LEU A 223 8.31 21.60 -2.39
N ALA A 224 7.17 22.13 -1.95
CA ALA A 224 6.84 23.55 -2.10
C ALA A 224 7.80 24.46 -1.32
N ASP A 225 8.22 24.02 -0.14
CA ASP A 225 9.21 24.69 0.70
C ASP A 225 10.60 24.68 0.06
N PHE A 226 10.96 23.56 -0.53
CA PHE A 226 12.20 23.37 -1.27
C PHE A 226 12.24 24.27 -2.50
N GLN A 227 11.15 24.36 -3.26
CA GLN A 227 11.00 25.29 -4.38
C GLN A 227 11.23 26.75 -3.93
N ARG A 228 10.54 27.18 -2.87
CA ARG A 228 10.73 28.53 -2.29
C ARG A 228 12.16 28.77 -1.81
N TYR A 229 12.82 27.73 -1.30
CA TYR A 229 14.23 27.80 -0.92
C TYR A 229 15.13 27.99 -2.14
N LEU A 230 14.89 27.25 -3.23
CA LEU A 230 15.64 27.35 -4.48
C LEU A 230 15.48 28.71 -5.16
N ASP A 231 14.30 29.32 -5.10
CA ASP A 231 14.04 30.65 -5.68
C ASP A 231 14.92 31.75 -5.08
N ARG A 232 15.31 31.58 -3.81
CA ARG A 232 16.20 32.48 -3.08
C ARG A 232 17.69 32.25 -3.38
N GLN A 233 18.04 31.19 -4.11
CA GLN A 233 19.43 30.88 -4.44
C GLN A 233 19.87 31.63 -5.71
N PRO A 234 21.17 32.01 -5.80
CA PRO A 234 21.72 32.58 -7.03
C PRO A 234 21.55 31.61 -8.21
N ALA A 235 21.13 32.14 -9.37
CA ALA A 235 20.94 31.33 -10.57
C ALA A 235 22.21 30.59 -11.02
N SER A 236 23.37 31.20 -10.81
CA SER A 236 24.68 30.60 -11.09
C SER A 236 24.98 29.35 -10.25
N THR A 237 24.38 29.21 -9.07
CA THR A 237 24.58 28.04 -8.19
C THR A 237 23.76 26.83 -8.64
N LEU A 238 22.56 27.08 -9.19
CA LEU A 238 21.63 26.02 -9.58
C LEU A 238 21.77 25.60 -11.05
N GLY A 239 22.20 26.50 -11.94
CA GLY A 239 22.30 26.20 -13.37
C GLY A 239 20.96 25.73 -13.95
N THR A 240 20.98 24.66 -14.74
CA THR A 240 19.79 24.05 -15.37
C THR A 240 18.73 23.62 -14.35
N TRP A 241 19.14 23.23 -13.13
CA TRP A 241 18.23 22.74 -12.09
C TRP A 241 17.21 23.77 -11.63
N ARG A 242 17.47 25.08 -11.82
CA ARG A 242 16.51 26.14 -11.51
C ARG A 242 15.16 25.94 -12.22
N ARG A 243 15.18 25.33 -13.42
CA ARG A 243 13.97 25.05 -14.21
C ARG A 243 13.25 23.78 -13.77
N TYR A 244 13.90 22.92 -13.00
CA TYR A 244 13.43 21.58 -12.66
C TYR A 244 13.55 21.29 -11.15
N PRO A 245 12.91 22.08 -10.27
CA PRO A 245 13.09 21.96 -8.84
C PRO A 245 12.60 20.60 -8.29
N ALA A 246 11.53 20.02 -8.84
CA ALA A 246 11.05 18.69 -8.44
C ALA A 246 12.01 17.56 -8.85
N SER A 247 12.62 17.67 -10.03
CA SER A 247 13.66 16.75 -10.47
C SER A 247 14.90 16.87 -9.60
N LEU A 248 15.33 18.09 -9.27
CA LEU A 248 16.45 18.33 -8.36
C LEU A 248 16.17 17.77 -6.96
N TYR A 249 14.95 17.95 -6.43
CA TYR A 249 14.54 17.35 -5.15
C TYR A 249 14.69 15.83 -5.19
N THR A 250 14.22 15.20 -6.28
CA THR A 250 14.35 13.76 -6.50
C THR A 250 15.80 13.31 -6.58
N GLU A 251 16.64 14.00 -7.36
CA GLU A 251 18.06 13.67 -7.47
C GLU A 251 18.78 13.76 -6.12
N VAL A 252 18.54 14.84 -5.36
CA VAL A 252 19.14 15.02 -4.03
C VAL A 252 18.68 13.92 -3.09
N ARG A 253 17.37 13.66 -2.99
CA ARG A 253 16.84 12.66 -2.05
C ARG A 253 17.21 11.23 -2.43
N ALA A 254 16.92 10.83 -3.66
CA ALA A 254 17.01 9.43 -4.09
C ALA A 254 18.41 9.03 -4.52
N HIS A 255 19.07 9.88 -5.31
CA HIS A 255 20.26 9.51 -6.06
C HIS A 255 21.56 9.99 -5.43
N ILE A 256 21.51 11.04 -4.60
CA ILE A 256 22.66 11.51 -3.83
C ILE A 256 22.56 11.01 -2.38
N LEU A 257 21.63 11.54 -1.58
CA LEU A 257 21.53 11.22 -0.15
C LEU A 257 21.09 9.77 0.06
N GLY A 258 20.05 9.32 -0.64
CA GLY A 258 19.52 7.95 -0.57
C GLY A 258 20.44 6.87 -1.13
N ARG A 259 21.61 7.23 -1.65
CA ARG A 259 22.67 6.32 -2.10
C ARG A 259 24.02 6.59 -1.42
N THR A 260 24.10 7.55 -0.50
CA THR A 260 25.30 7.84 0.28
C THR A 260 25.20 7.14 1.63
N PHE A 261 26.11 6.20 1.88
CA PHE A 261 26.15 5.39 3.09
C PHE A 261 27.08 6.02 4.15
N PRO A 262 26.81 5.79 5.45
CA PRO A 262 27.63 6.32 6.54
C PRO A 262 29.10 5.92 6.43
N ALA A 263 29.99 6.80 6.87
CA ALA A 263 31.42 6.52 6.89
C ALA A 263 31.72 5.23 7.68
N GLY A 264 32.48 4.31 7.08
CA GLY A 264 32.83 3.02 7.68
C GLY A 264 31.78 1.92 7.50
N TYR A 265 30.63 2.19 6.86
CA TYR A 265 29.76 1.13 6.37
C TYR A 265 30.46 0.39 5.22
N SER A 266 30.51 -0.94 5.29
CA SER A 266 31.10 -1.75 4.23
C SER A 266 30.22 -1.68 2.99
N LEU A 267 30.69 -0.92 2.00
CA LEU A 267 30.00 -0.84 0.72
C LEU A 267 30.15 -2.14 -0.08
N PRO A 268 29.10 -2.50 -0.83
CA PRO A 268 29.14 -3.48 -1.90
C PRO A 268 30.32 -3.35 -2.87
N GLU A 269 30.98 -4.46 -3.19
CA GLU A 269 32.09 -4.53 -4.17
C GLU A 269 31.62 -4.93 -5.58
N SER A 270 30.32 -5.18 -5.75
CA SER A 270 29.74 -5.70 -6.99
C SER A 270 29.34 -4.60 -7.98
N ARG A 271 28.48 -4.94 -8.97
CA ARG A 271 27.75 -4.00 -9.82
C ARG A 271 27.07 -2.85 -9.04
N LEU A 272 26.74 -3.05 -7.77
CA LEU A 272 26.15 -2.01 -6.95
C LEU A 272 27.12 -0.86 -6.63
N ALA A 273 28.44 -1.07 -6.73
CA ALA A 273 29.47 -0.07 -6.41
C ALA A 273 29.36 1.20 -7.27
N GLU A 274 28.89 1.08 -8.51
CA GLU A 274 28.63 2.22 -9.40
C GLU A 274 27.40 3.03 -8.98
N ALA A 275 26.56 2.46 -8.11
CA ALA A 275 25.25 2.94 -7.73
C ALA A 275 25.20 3.46 -6.28
N VAL A 276 26.29 3.40 -5.53
CA VAL A 276 26.37 3.80 -4.11
C VAL A 276 27.63 4.61 -3.82
N PHE A 277 27.57 5.43 -2.78
CA PHE A 277 28.64 6.33 -2.38
C PHE A 277 28.89 6.22 -0.87
N SER A 278 30.06 6.66 -0.41
CA SER A 278 30.38 6.76 1.02
C SER A 278 30.38 8.22 1.46
N GLU A 279 29.99 8.48 2.70
CA GLU A 279 30.22 9.78 3.31
C GLU A 279 31.71 10.16 3.29
N GLY A 280 32.00 11.38 2.84
CA GLY A 280 33.37 11.86 2.64
C GLY A 280 34.03 11.41 1.35
N HIS A 281 33.48 10.41 0.64
CA HIS A 281 34.02 9.87 -0.61
C HIS A 281 32.89 9.70 -1.64
N PHE A 282 32.51 10.81 -2.28
CA PHE A 282 31.49 10.84 -3.32
C PHE A 282 32.14 11.01 -4.70
N ASP A 283 31.98 10.02 -5.58
CA ASP A 283 32.50 10.11 -6.95
C ASP A 283 31.50 10.87 -7.85
N ALA A 284 31.79 12.15 -8.06
CA ALA A 284 30.99 13.02 -8.92
C ALA A 284 30.96 12.57 -10.39
N THR A 285 32.04 11.94 -10.88
CA THR A 285 32.13 11.47 -12.27
C THR A 285 31.25 10.24 -12.46
N ALA A 286 31.32 9.28 -11.53
CA ALA A 286 30.45 8.11 -11.54
C ALA A 286 28.97 8.50 -11.44
N TYR A 287 28.63 9.42 -10.53
CA TYR A 287 27.27 9.97 -10.41
C TYR A 287 26.80 10.63 -11.72
N ALA A 288 27.62 11.52 -12.31
CA ALA A 288 27.27 12.19 -13.55
C ALA A 288 27.03 11.19 -14.69
N ALA A 289 27.89 10.18 -14.84
CA ALA A 289 27.75 9.14 -15.84
C ALA A 289 26.49 8.28 -15.64
N ALA A 290 26.25 7.81 -14.41
CA ALA A 290 25.09 6.98 -14.07
C ALA A 290 23.75 7.69 -14.29
N ARG A 291 23.72 9.02 -14.11
CA ARG A 291 22.52 9.85 -14.29
C ARG A 291 22.42 10.50 -15.67
N GLY A 292 23.45 10.40 -16.50
CA GLY A 292 23.50 11.06 -17.81
C GLY A 292 23.53 12.60 -17.69
N LEU A 293 24.17 13.12 -16.65
CA LEU A 293 24.28 14.56 -16.37
C LEU A 293 25.62 15.10 -16.87
N THR A 294 25.65 16.40 -17.19
CA THR A 294 26.92 17.11 -17.36
C THR A 294 27.65 17.25 -16.02
N GLY A 295 28.97 17.46 -16.06
CA GLY A 295 29.77 17.68 -14.85
C GLY A 295 29.29 18.90 -14.03
N ASP A 296 28.81 19.94 -14.70
CA ASP A 296 28.29 21.15 -14.04
C ASP A 296 26.94 20.89 -13.34
N GLU A 297 26.02 20.17 -14.00
CA GLU A 297 24.74 19.77 -13.42
C GLU A 297 24.95 18.85 -12.21
N ALA A 298 25.82 17.85 -12.36
CA ALA A 298 26.19 16.96 -11.27
C ALA A 298 26.82 17.73 -10.09
N GLY A 299 27.79 18.59 -10.38
CA GLY A 299 28.46 19.40 -9.36
C GLY A 299 27.50 20.34 -8.63
N ALA A 300 26.52 20.94 -9.33
CA ALA A 300 25.51 21.78 -8.70
C ALA A 300 24.61 20.99 -7.74
N ALA A 301 24.13 19.81 -8.15
CA ALA A 301 23.30 18.96 -7.31
C ALA A 301 24.05 18.45 -6.07
N ILE A 302 25.31 18.02 -6.24
CA ILE A 302 26.17 17.53 -5.14
C ILE A 302 26.46 18.65 -4.12
N ARG A 303 26.83 19.86 -4.58
CA ARG A 303 27.07 20.99 -3.68
C ARG A 303 25.81 21.38 -2.90
N LEU A 304 24.66 21.34 -3.56
CA LEU A 304 23.38 21.58 -2.91
C LEU A 304 23.09 20.51 -1.84
N ALA A 305 23.23 19.23 -2.19
CA ALA A 305 23.01 18.12 -1.27
C ALA A 305 23.92 18.20 -0.04
N ALA A 306 25.21 18.52 -0.23
CA ALA A 306 26.16 18.70 0.87
C ALA A 306 25.73 19.82 1.83
N ARG A 307 25.21 20.94 1.30
CA ARG A 307 24.69 22.04 2.12
C ARG A 307 23.39 21.68 2.85
N LEU A 308 22.55 20.84 2.26
CA LEU A 308 21.24 20.47 2.81
C LEU A 308 21.28 19.28 3.78
N ARG A 309 22.41 18.57 3.89
CA ARG A 309 22.54 17.36 4.72
C ARG A 309 22.17 17.56 6.19
N GLU A 310 22.46 18.74 6.74
CA GLU A 310 22.15 19.10 8.13
C GLU A 310 21.03 20.15 8.23
N ASP A 311 20.35 20.44 7.11
CA ASP A 311 19.22 21.37 7.07
C ASP A 311 17.93 20.66 7.53
N ARG A 312 16.80 21.37 7.49
CA ARG A 312 15.47 20.82 7.78
C ARG A 312 14.94 19.91 6.67
N PHE A 313 15.58 19.90 5.50
CA PHE A 313 15.19 19.10 4.35
C PHE A 313 15.76 17.68 4.44
N PHE A 314 15.06 16.70 3.87
CA PHE A 314 15.55 15.31 3.77
C PHE A 314 15.92 14.65 5.11
N LEU A 315 15.27 15.06 6.21
CA LEU A 315 15.52 14.51 7.55
C LEU A 315 15.32 12.99 7.62
N ASP A 316 14.50 12.43 6.74
CA ASP A 316 14.31 10.99 6.57
C ASP A 316 15.60 10.29 6.12
N GLN A 317 16.38 10.91 5.22
CA GLN A 317 17.67 10.34 4.79
C GLN A 317 18.73 10.46 5.89
N THR A 318 18.75 11.57 6.62
CA THR A 318 19.61 11.74 7.81
C THR A 318 19.27 10.71 8.89
N ALA A 319 17.97 10.47 9.12
CA ALA A 319 17.51 9.46 10.07
C ALA A 319 17.87 8.04 9.61
N ALA A 320 17.71 7.71 8.33
CA ALA A 320 18.09 6.42 7.76
C ALA A 320 19.60 6.13 7.92
N GLY A 321 20.47 7.09 7.57
CA GLY A 321 21.92 6.95 7.70
C GLY A 321 22.37 6.79 9.17
N ARG A 322 21.79 7.58 10.08
CA ARG A 322 22.06 7.45 11.52
C ARG A 322 21.55 6.12 12.08
N ALA A 323 20.35 5.70 11.68
CA ALA A 323 19.78 4.43 12.09
C ALA A 323 20.66 3.26 11.62
N LEU A 324 21.13 3.30 10.37
CA LEU A 324 22.01 2.28 9.80
C LEU A 324 23.31 2.15 10.61
N THR A 325 23.90 3.28 10.99
CA THR A 325 25.08 3.32 11.87
C THR A 325 24.81 2.67 13.23
N LEU A 326 23.68 3.01 13.86
CA LEU A 326 23.30 2.47 15.18
C LEU A 326 23.00 0.98 15.13
N VAL A 327 22.33 0.51 14.07
CA VAL A 327 22.06 -0.91 13.83
C VAL A 327 23.38 -1.68 13.67
N GLY A 328 24.31 -1.18 12.84
CA GLY A 328 25.64 -1.78 12.68
C GLY A 328 26.45 -1.84 13.99
N GLN A 329 26.29 -0.83 14.85
CA GLN A 329 26.86 -0.79 16.21
C GLN A 329 26.08 -1.62 17.24
N ARG A 330 24.99 -2.30 16.83
CA ARG A 330 24.08 -3.08 17.70
C ARG A 330 23.44 -2.25 18.82
N LYS A 331 23.35 -0.93 18.64
CA LYS A 331 22.67 -0.01 19.56
C LYS A 331 21.19 0.06 19.23
N LEU A 332 20.50 -1.05 19.47
CA LEU A 332 19.08 -1.20 19.18
C LEU A 332 18.22 -1.03 20.46
N PRO A 333 17.02 -0.42 20.34
CA PRO A 333 15.96 -0.55 21.33
C PRO A 333 15.72 -2.01 21.74
N ALA A 334 15.36 -2.23 23.01
CA ALA A 334 15.25 -3.58 23.58
C ALA A 334 14.28 -4.48 22.82
N TRP A 335 13.14 -3.95 22.36
CA TRP A 335 12.13 -4.71 21.62
C TRP A 335 12.62 -5.11 20.21
N LEU A 336 13.41 -4.26 19.54
CA LEU A 336 14.01 -4.61 18.25
C LEU A 336 15.04 -5.73 18.36
N ARG A 337 15.62 -5.94 19.54
CA ARG A 337 16.53 -7.08 19.79
C ARG A 337 15.80 -8.42 19.95
N GLN A 338 14.48 -8.45 19.89
CA GLN A 338 13.72 -9.69 20.00
C GLN A 338 13.24 -10.20 18.64
N ILE A 339 13.21 -9.32 17.63
CA ILE A 339 12.62 -9.65 16.33
C ILE A 339 13.34 -10.81 15.64
N ASP A 340 12.55 -11.66 15.00
CA ASP A 340 12.97 -12.81 14.18
C ASP A 340 12.30 -12.90 12.81
N GLY A 341 11.39 -11.98 12.50
CA GLY A 341 10.90 -11.78 11.15
C GLY A 341 10.70 -10.30 10.82
N LEU A 342 10.99 -9.92 9.59
CA LEU A 342 10.81 -8.59 9.04
C LEU A 342 10.03 -8.70 7.72
N ILE A 343 8.86 -8.06 7.67
CA ILE A 343 8.00 -8.02 6.50
C ILE A 343 7.88 -6.55 6.10
N VAL A 344 8.21 -6.22 4.85
CA VAL A 344 8.23 -4.84 4.33
C VAL A 344 7.24 -4.74 3.19
N ASP A 345 6.25 -3.87 3.33
CA ASP A 345 5.30 -3.52 2.27
C ASP A 345 5.65 -2.18 1.62
N GLU A 346 5.27 -2.00 0.36
CA GLU A 346 5.53 -0.81 -0.45
C GLU A 346 7.02 -0.42 -0.53
N VAL A 347 7.91 -1.41 -0.66
CA VAL A 347 9.37 -1.21 -0.68
C VAL A 347 9.83 -0.24 -1.78
N GLN A 348 9.05 -0.10 -2.85
CA GLN A 348 9.36 0.78 -3.97
C GLN A 348 9.36 2.28 -3.63
N ASP A 349 8.74 2.67 -2.51
CA ASP A 349 8.74 4.07 -2.04
C ASP A 349 9.92 4.38 -1.11
N LEU A 350 10.78 3.40 -0.83
CA LEU A 350 11.95 3.55 0.03
C LEU A 350 13.21 3.82 -0.80
N THR A 351 14.08 4.72 -0.31
CA THR A 351 15.40 4.92 -0.93
C THR A 351 16.30 3.71 -0.70
N LEU A 352 17.39 3.59 -1.47
CA LEU A 352 18.33 2.48 -1.34
C LEU A 352 18.97 2.43 0.07
N LEU A 353 19.27 3.59 0.66
CA LEU A 353 19.75 3.72 2.04
C LEU A 353 18.74 3.19 3.06
N GLN A 354 17.46 3.47 2.87
CA GLN A 354 16.38 2.98 3.73
C GLN A 354 16.19 1.46 3.61
N ILE A 355 16.30 0.93 2.39
CA ILE A 355 16.28 -0.52 2.17
C ILE A 355 17.49 -1.18 2.84
N ALA A 356 18.67 -0.56 2.75
CA ALA A 356 19.88 -1.05 3.41
C ALA A 356 19.75 -1.07 4.93
N LEU A 357 19.11 -0.06 5.53
CA LEU A 357 18.77 -0.06 6.96
C LEU A 357 17.97 -1.30 7.36
N LEU A 358 16.92 -1.64 6.61
CA LEU A 358 16.08 -2.79 6.89
C LEU A 358 16.83 -4.11 6.68
N ALA A 359 17.66 -4.20 5.63
CA ALA A 359 18.50 -5.35 5.34
C ALA A 359 19.56 -5.57 6.43
N GLU A 360 20.23 -4.50 6.87
CA GLU A 360 21.25 -4.53 7.91
C GLU A 360 20.64 -4.92 9.26
N LEU A 361 19.43 -4.43 9.57
CA LEU A 361 18.68 -4.87 10.74
C LEU A 361 18.47 -6.38 10.68
N ALA A 362 17.92 -6.91 9.58
CA ALA A 362 17.73 -8.35 9.41
C ALA A 362 19.05 -9.13 9.53
N ARG A 363 20.15 -8.63 8.95
CA ARG A 363 21.48 -9.25 9.03
C ARG A 363 22.02 -9.34 10.45
N VAL A 364 21.95 -8.23 11.21
CA VAL A 364 22.39 -8.19 12.61
C VAL A 364 21.57 -9.16 13.46
N ARG A 365 20.24 -9.19 13.25
CA ARG A 365 19.35 -10.13 13.95
C ARG A 365 19.64 -11.59 13.61
N ALA A 366 19.84 -11.91 12.33
CA ALA A 366 20.19 -13.25 11.89
C ALA A 366 21.48 -13.74 12.56
N ARG A 367 22.54 -12.90 12.61
CA ARG A 367 23.80 -13.27 13.27
C ARG A 367 23.66 -13.54 14.77
N GLU A 368 22.81 -12.81 15.47
CA GLU A 368 22.57 -13.02 16.90
C GLU A 368 21.68 -14.24 17.19
N ARG A 369 20.96 -14.75 16.19
CA ARG A 369 20.03 -15.88 16.30
C ARG A 369 20.49 -17.12 15.50
N ASN A 370 21.80 -17.33 15.37
CA ASN A 370 22.38 -18.47 14.64
C ASN A 370 21.82 -18.63 13.21
N GLY A 371 21.67 -17.51 12.49
CA GLY A 371 21.17 -17.48 11.11
C GLY A 371 19.64 -17.33 11.00
N ARG A 372 18.88 -17.48 12.09
CA ARG A 372 17.43 -17.52 11.99
C ARG A 372 16.78 -16.14 11.87
N MET A 373 16.37 -15.78 10.65
CA MET A 373 15.64 -14.55 10.35
C MET A 373 14.86 -14.70 9.04
N ALA A 374 13.60 -14.26 9.04
CA ALA A 374 12.82 -14.09 7.80
C ALA A 374 12.84 -12.63 7.36
N LEU A 375 13.15 -12.37 6.08
CA LEU A 375 12.92 -11.08 5.43
C LEU A 375 12.05 -11.27 4.19
N VAL A 376 10.90 -10.61 4.17
CA VAL A 376 10.04 -10.54 2.99
C VAL A 376 9.85 -9.08 2.60
N VAL A 377 10.15 -8.74 1.36
CA VAL A 377 9.95 -7.39 0.81
C VAL A 377 8.96 -7.44 -0.35
N ALA A 378 7.99 -6.54 -0.36
CA ALA A 378 6.97 -6.49 -1.42
C ALA A 378 6.88 -5.10 -2.04
N GLY A 379 6.70 -5.06 -3.36
CA GLY A 379 6.54 -3.79 -4.07
C GLY A 379 6.18 -3.92 -5.54
N ASP A 380 6.05 -2.77 -6.18
CA ASP A 380 5.72 -2.63 -7.60
C ASP A 380 6.35 -1.34 -8.16
N GLU A 381 7.34 -1.49 -9.04
CA GLU A 381 8.05 -0.36 -9.67
C GLU A 381 7.14 0.58 -10.46
N SER A 382 6.01 0.09 -10.98
CA SER A 382 5.04 0.94 -11.69
C SER A 382 4.24 1.84 -10.75
N GLN A 383 4.33 1.63 -9.43
CA GLN A 383 3.61 2.38 -8.42
C GLN A 383 4.54 3.17 -7.49
N ILE A 384 5.67 3.65 -7.99
CA ILE A 384 6.51 4.58 -7.26
C ILE A 384 5.79 5.93 -7.19
N VAL A 385 5.46 6.37 -5.98
CA VAL A 385 4.80 7.66 -5.73
C VAL A 385 5.64 8.59 -4.85
N GLN A 386 6.80 8.10 -4.41
CA GLN A 386 7.83 8.85 -3.72
C GLN A 386 9.11 8.93 -4.54
N PRO A 387 9.92 9.99 -4.38
CA PRO A 387 11.21 10.12 -5.05
C PRO A 387 12.23 9.17 -4.39
N SER A 388 12.09 7.87 -4.65
CA SER A 388 12.87 6.79 -4.04
C SER A 388 14.08 6.36 -4.89
N GLY A 389 13.98 6.52 -6.21
CA GLY A 389 14.98 6.01 -7.15
C GLY A 389 15.07 4.47 -7.13
N PHE A 390 13.96 3.82 -6.76
CA PHE A 390 13.86 2.38 -6.60
C PHE A 390 14.03 1.63 -7.91
N ASP A 391 14.71 0.49 -7.82
CA ASP A 391 14.94 -0.46 -8.90
C ASP A 391 15.09 -1.86 -8.26
N TRP A 392 14.38 -2.86 -8.79
CA TRP A 392 14.38 -4.23 -8.28
C TRP A 392 15.73 -4.91 -8.47
N GLY A 393 16.45 -4.61 -9.57
CA GLY A 393 17.80 -5.13 -9.80
C GLY A 393 18.75 -4.68 -8.71
N VAL A 394 18.86 -3.36 -8.52
CA VAL A 394 19.67 -2.72 -7.48
C VAL A 394 19.24 -3.20 -6.08
N THR A 395 17.94 -3.28 -5.82
CA THR A 395 17.41 -3.73 -4.52
C THR A 395 17.77 -5.19 -4.24
N LYS A 396 17.60 -6.10 -5.21
CA LYS A 396 17.95 -7.52 -5.03
C LYS A 396 19.45 -7.72 -4.85
N ASP A 397 20.27 -6.97 -5.59
CA ASP A 397 21.72 -7.04 -5.45
C ASP A 397 22.15 -6.55 -4.05
N LEU A 398 21.59 -5.43 -3.56
CA LEU A 398 21.82 -4.95 -2.20
C LEU A 398 21.41 -6.00 -1.15
N LEU A 399 20.19 -6.56 -1.25
CA LEU A 399 19.70 -7.55 -0.29
C LEU A 399 20.57 -8.81 -0.30
N ARG A 400 20.98 -9.29 -1.48
CA ARG A 400 21.89 -10.43 -1.63
C ARG A 400 23.23 -10.17 -0.96
N GLU A 401 23.82 -9.00 -1.15
CA GLU A 401 25.14 -8.68 -0.61
C GLU A 401 25.12 -8.50 0.90
N VAL A 402 24.11 -7.81 1.44
CA VAL A 402 23.98 -7.60 2.88
C VAL A 402 23.67 -8.92 3.59
N LEU A 403 22.74 -9.72 3.07
CA LEU A 403 22.29 -10.94 3.76
C LEU A 403 23.07 -12.21 3.39
N HIS A 404 23.86 -12.17 2.32
CA HIS A 404 24.57 -13.32 1.74
C HIS A 404 23.62 -14.48 1.34
N VAL A 405 22.38 -14.16 0.97
CA VAL A 405 21.35 -15.11 0.55
C VAL A 405 20.72 -14.61 -0.75
N ASN A 406 20.46 -15.53 -1.69
CA ASN A 406 19.73 -15.19 -2.91
C ASN A 406 18.23 -15.02 -2.60
N PRO A 407 17.61 -13.88 -2.99
CA PRO A 407 16.18 -13.71 -2.82
C PRO A 407 15.38 -14.71 -3.67
N SER A 408 14.40 -15.38 -3.07
CA SER A 408 13.38 -16.13 -3.80
C SER A 408 12.30 -15.18 -4.33
N GLU A 409 12.07 -15.20 -5.63
CA GLU A 409 11.11 -14.29 -6.27
C GLU A 409 9.72 -14.91 -6.38
N PHE A 410 8.71 -14.17 -5.93
CA PHE A 410 7.29 -14.49 -6.08
C PHE A 410 6.63 -13.38 -6.91
N GLU A 411 5.95 -13.76 -7.99
CA GLU A 411 5.28 -12.82 -8.90
C GLU A 411 3.78 -13.08 -8.91
N PHE A 412 2.98 -12.10 -8.47
CA PHE A 412 1.53 -12.16 -8.52
C PHE A 412 1.03 -11.48 -9.80
N ARG A 413 0.54 -12.29 -10.74
CA ARG A 413 0.23 -11.85 -12.12
C ARG A 413 -1.22 -11.42 -12.31
N HIS A 414 -2.12 -11.92 -11.48
CA HIS A 414 -3.55 -11.70 -11.68
C HIS A 414 -4.03 -10.37 -11.10
N GLN A 415 -4.88 -9.65 -11.84
CA GLN A 415 -5.65 -8.51 -11.31
C GLN A 415 -6.87 -9.03 -10.56
N ARG A 416 -6.89 -8.89 -9.23
CA ARG A 416 -7.96 -9.43 -8.36
C ARG A 416 -8.88 -8.35 -7.79
N ARG A 417 -8.57 -7.07 -8.00
CA ARG A 417 -9.27 -5.93 -7.39
C ARG A 417 -10.22 -5.23 -8.35
N SER A 418 -9.69 -4.83 -9.50
CA SER A 418 -10.36 -3.89 -10.41
C SER A 418 -11.32 -4.62 -11.38
N PRO A 419 -12.52 -4.06 -11.64
CA PRO A 419 -13.37 -4.47 -12.76
C PRO A 419 -12.64 -4.34 -14.10
N ARG A 420 -13.15 -5.03 -15.13
CA ARG A 420 -12.49 -5.16 -16.44
C ARG A 420 -12.19 -3.81 -17.08
N ASN A 421 -13.15 -2.88 -17.09
CA ASN A 421 -12.93 -1.52 -17.62
C ASN A 421 -11.78 -0.75 -16.92
N LEU A 422 -11.63 -0.89 -15.59
CA LEU A 422 -10.51 -0.25 -14.88
C LEU A 422 -9.20 -1.01 -15.07
N ALA A 423 -9.24 -2.34 -15.16
CA ALA A 423 -8.06 -3.13 -15.46
C ALA A 423 -7.49 -2.76 -16.86
N TYR A 424 -8.37 -2.53 -17.83
CA TYR A 424 -8.01 -2.02 -19.15
C TYR A 424 -7.38 -0.62 -19.08
N LEU A 425 -7.91 0.29 -18.26
CA LEU A 425 -7.28 1.60 -18.03
C LEU A 425 -5.89 1.46 -17.42
N ILE A 426 -5.72 0.58 -16.45
CA ILE A 426 -4.43 0.32 -15.80
C ILE A 426 -3.42 -0.21 -16.83
N ASP A 427 -3.77 -1.19 -17.66
CA ASP A 427 -2.87 -1.66 -18.73
C ASP A 427 -2.56 -0.55 -19.74
N ASN A 428 -3.55 0.25 -20.13
CA ASN A 428 -3.32 1.38 -21.04
C ASN A 428 -2.36 2.42 -20.47
N SER A 429 -2.36 2.64 -19.16
CA SER A 429 -1.45 3.60 -18.54
C SER A 429 0.03 3.21 -18.72
N TRP A 430 0.34 1.93 -18.98
CA TRP A 430 1.70 1.51 -19.33
C TRP A 430 2.24 2.15 -20.60
N ASN A 431 1.37 2.58 -21.52
CA ASN A 431 1.81 3.27 -22.73
C ASN A 431 2.48 4.62 -22.40
N PHE A 432 2.22 5.22 -21.23
CA PHE A 432 2.92 6.42 -20.80
C PHE A 432 4.42 6.16 -20.56
N TYR A 433 4.83 4.95 -20.16
CA TYR A 433 6.24 4.63 -19.98
C TYR A 433 7.03 4.54 -21.30
N VAL A 434 6.35 4.41 -22.44
CA VAL A 434 7.03 4.37 -23.76
C VAL A 434 7.73 5.69 -24.07
N THR A 435 7.24 6.82 -23.53
CA THR A 435 7.86 8.13 -23.70
C THR A 435 9.14 8.29 -22.87
N LEU A 436 9.34 7.44 -21.87
CA LEU A 436 10.54 7.46 -21.04
C LEU A 436 11.70 6.70 -21.71
N PRO A 437 12.96 7.13 -21.49
CA PRO A 437 14.14 6.32 -21.78
C PRO A 437 14.03 4.92 -21.16
N LYS A 438 14.53 3.89 -21.87
CA LYS A 438 14.41 2.48 -21.44
C LYS A 438 14.87 2.25 -19.99
N ALA A 439 15.92 2.94 -19.55
CA ALA A 439 16.48 2.82 -18.21
C ALA A 439 15.59 3.39 -17.09
N LEU A 440 14.57 4.19 -17.44
CA LEU A 440 13.62 4.79 -16.48
C LEU A 440 12.25 4.11 -16.51
N ARG A 441 12.08 3.05 -17.31
CA ARG A 441 10.83 2.30 -17.40
C ARG A 441 10.78 1.25 -16.29
N PRO A 442 9.61 0.99 -15.69
CA PRO A 442 9.45 -0.17 -14.81
C PRO A 442 9.88 -1.46 -15.52
N SER A 443 10.62 -2.30 -14.80
CA SER A 443 11.07 -3.62 -15.24
C SER A 443 10.00 -4.71 -15.15
N ALA A 444 8.86 -4.40 -14.51
CA ALA A 444 7.74 -5.33 -14.42
C ALA A 444 7.21 -5.73 -15.81
N ASN A 445 6.88 -7.00 -15.97
CA ASN A 445 6.50 -7.55 -17.25
C ASN A 445 5.03 -7.23 -17.55
N ARG A 446 4.78 -6.48 -18.64
CA ARG A 446 3.42 -6.15 -19.11
C ARG A 446 2.64 -7.40 -19.56
N GLN A 447 3.34 -8.46 -19.98
CA GLN A 447 2.79 -9.60 -20.74
C GLN A 447 1.99 -10.64 -19.93
N SER A 448 1.47 -10.32 -18.75
CA SER A 448 0.66 -11.29 -18.00
C SER A 448 -0.26 -10.64 -16.99
N PHE A 449 -1.07 -9.66 -17.41
CA PHE A 449 -2.29 -9.36 -16.64
C PHE A 449 -3.31 -10.43 -16.96
N LEU A 450 -3.55 -11.32 -16.00
CA LEU A 450 -4.63 -12.30 -16.09
C LEU A 450 -5.81 -11.80 -15.25
N ASP A 451 -7.02 -11.98 -15.76
CA ASP A 451 -8.22 -11.87 -14.93
C ASP A 451 -8.41 -13.14 -14.08
N ASP A 452 -9.50 -13.18 -13.31
CA ASP A 452 -9.80 -14.33 -12.46
C ASP A 452 -10.05 -15.65 -13.21
N ALA A 453 -10.26 -15.59 -14.53
CA ALA A 453 -10.49 -16.73 -15.41
C ALA A 453 -9.27 -17.06 -16.30
N ASP A 454 -8.07 -16.57 -15.91
CA ASP A 454 -6.82 -16.75 -16.65
C ASP A 454 -6.85 -16.15 -18.07
N VAL A 455 -7.73 -15.18 -18.32
CA VAL A 455 -7.79 -14.46 -19.60
C VAL A 455 -6.79 -13.31 -19.58
N GLU A 456 -5.97 -13.23 -20.62
CA GLU A 456 -5.02 -12.13 -20.80
C GLU A 456 -5.75 -10.81 -21.07
N LEU A 457 -5.66 -9.85 -20.15
CA LEU A 457 -6.31 -8.54 -20.20
C LEU A 457 -5.58 -7.50 -21.07
N ALA A 458 -4.62 -7.92 -21.89
CA ALA A 458 -3.83 -7.01 -22.71
C ALA A 458 -4.71 -6.19 -23.68
N VAL A 459 -4.35 -4.92 -23.89
CA VAL A 459 -5.08 -4.01 -24.80
C VAL A 459 -5.19 -4.53 -26.23
N ALA A 460 -4.26 -5.37 -26.69
CA ALA A 460 -4.30 -5.97 -28.02
C ALA A 460 -5.45 -6.97 -28.21
N THR A 461 -5.97 -7.54 -27.12
CA THR A 461 -7.02 -8.59 -27.15
C THR A 461 -8.35 -8.10 -26.56
N HIS A 462 -8.37 -6.99 -25.80
CA HIS A 462 -9.54 -6.56 -25.04
C HIS A 462 -9.95 -5.10 -25.30
N ARG A 463 -11.27 -4.83 -25.29
CA ARG A 463 -11.86 -3.48 -25.37
C ARG A 463 -12.75 -3.19 -24.14
N PRO A 464 -12.92 -1.91 -23.74
CA PRO A 464 -13.90 -1.52 -22.75
C PRO A 464 -15.30 -1.95 -23.17
N ASP A 465 -16.09 -2.41 -22.22
CA ASP A 465 -17.50 -2.73 -22.44
C ASP A 465 -18.37 -1.60 -21.88
N VAL A 466 -19.12 -0.94 -22.77
CA VAL A 466 -19.99 0.18 -22.41
C VAL A 466 -21.22 -0.30 -21.62
N ALA A 467 -21.59 -1.57 -21.77
CA ALA A 467 -22.65 -2.19 -20.98
C ALA A 467 -22.17 -2.57 -19.56
N GLU A 468 -20.86 -2.56 -19.30
CA GLU A 468 -20.32 -2.89 -17.98
C GLU A 468 -20.51 -1.71 -17.01
N GLU A 469 -21.44 -1.87 -16.07
CA GLU A 469 -21.74 -0.86 -15.05
C GLU A 469 -20.63 -0.68 -14.01
N ASN A 470 -19.70 -1.64 -13.88
CA ASN A 470 -18.55 -1.55 -12.98
C ASN A 470 -17.35 -0.95 -13.70
N GLY A 471 -16.57 -0.14 -12.96
CA GLY A 471 -15.40 0.51 -13.53
C GLY A 471 -15.72 1.63 -14.51
N ARG A 472 -16.93 2.18 -14.45
CA ARG A 472 -17.33 3.38 -15.21
C ARG A 472 -16.41 4.55 -14.89
N LEU A 473 -15.94 5.19 -15.95
CA LEU A 473 -15.18 6.43 -15.88
C LEU A 473 -16.11 7.58 -16.24
N LEU A 474 -16.25 8.55 -15.32
CA LEU A 474 -17.09 9.72 -15.51
C LEU A 474 -16.19 10.95 -15.49
N ILE A 475 -16.36 11.83 -16.48
CA ILE A 475 -15.72 13.15 -16.49
C ILE A 475 -16.74 14.14 -15.95
N CYS A 476 -16.48 14.67 -14.77
CA CYS A 476 -17.36 15.63 -14.11
C CYS A 476 -16.73 17.04 -14.19
N PRO A 477 -17.36 18.00 -14.88
CA PRO A 477 -16.90 19.37 -14.86
C PRO A 477 -17.06 19.95 -13.45
N LEU A 478 -16.04 20.64 -12.95
CA LEU A 478 -16.11 21.29 -11.65
C LEU A 478 -17.02 22.52 -11.74
N PRO A 479 -18.02 22.71 -10.86
CA PRO A 479 -18.85 23.91 -10.83
C PRO A 479 -18.04 25.21 -10.70
N GLU A 480 -18.47 26.29 -11.37
CA GLU A 480 -17.73 27.58 -11.40
C GLU A 480 -17.40 28.12 -10.00
N HIS A 481 -18.32 28.02 -9.05
CA HIS A 481 -18.11 28.48 -7.67
C HIS A 481 -17.03 27.68 -6.90
N LEU A 482 -16.69 26.46 -7.35
CA LEU A 482 -15.57 25.67 -6.83
C LEU A 482 -14.27 25.89 -7.60
N GLN A 483 -14.33 26.48 -8.80
CA GLN A 483 -13.14 26.78 -9.61
C GLN A 483 -12.40 28.04 -9.12
N ALA A 484 -13.13 29.03 -8.61
CA ALA A 484 -12.57 30.33 -8.24
C ALA A 484 -11.66 30.31 -6.99
N GLY A 485 -11.69 29.22 -6.21
CA GLY A 485 -11.00 29.14 -4.91
C GLY A 485 -11.60 30.10 -3.86
N GLY A 486 -11.06 30.06 -2.63
CA GLY A 486 -11.47 30.94 -1.52
C GLY A 486 -12.39 30.28 -0.48
N ASP A 487 -12.74 31.04 0.56
CA ASP A 487 -13.39 30.51 1.78
C ASP A 487 -14.73 29.82 1.49
N ALA A 488 -15.52 30.37 0.56
CA ALA A 488 -16.79 29.78 0.14
C ALA A 488 -16.59 28.42 -0.55
N ALA A 489 -15.58 28.28 -1.40
CA ALA A 489 -15.25 27.02 -2.06
C ALA A 489 -14.74 25.98 -1.04
N ILE A 490 -13.91 26.39 -0.07
CA ILE A 490 -13.43 25.52 1.01
C ILE A 490 -14.60 25.01 1.87
N ALA A 491 -15.57 25.88 2.19
CA ALA A 491 -16.76 25.48 2.94
C ALA A 491 -17.58 24.42 2.18
N HIS A 492 -17.78 24.59 0.87
CA HIS A 492 -18.48 23.59 0.06
C HIS A 492 -17.70 22.27 -0.05
N TRP A 493 -16.38 22.32 -0.21
CA TRP A 493 -15.54 21.12 -0.21
C TRP A 493 -15.61 20.38 1.12
N ARG A 494 -15.71 21.09 2.25
CA ARG A 494 -15.91 20.49 3.57
C ARG A 494 -17.25 19.75 3.64
N THR A 495 -18.34 20.41 3.26
CA THR A 495 -19.67 19.77 3.22
C THR A 495 -19.67 18.53 2.32
N PHE A 496 -19.08 18.65 1.13
CA PHE A 496 -18.97 17.53 0.20
C PHE A 496 -18.15 16.37 0.78
N ALA A 497 -17.03 16.65 1.45
CA ALA A 497 -16.21 15.64 2.08
C ALA A 497 -16.92 14.96 3.27
N GLU A 498 -17.73 15.70 4.03
CA GLU A 498 -18.59 15.15 5.10
C GLU A 498 -19.66 14.22 4.51
N GLU A 499 -20.36 14.63 3.45
CA GLU A 499 -21.32 13.78 2.74
C GLU A 499 -20.65 12.53 2.17
N LEU A 500 -19.45 12.67 1.62
CA LEU A 500 -18.66 11.56 1.08
C LEU A 500 -18.24 10.59 2.19
N ALA A 501 -17.94 11.08 3.38
CA ALA A 501 -17.58 10.26 4.54
C ALA A 501 -18.73 9.39 5.05
N GLU A 502 -19.98 9.85 4.89
CA GLU A 502 -21.18 9.06 5.17
C GLU A 502 -21.41 7.94 4.15
N LEU A 503 -20.72 7.96 3.00
CA LEU A 503 -20.82 6.96 1.94
C LEU A 503 -19.62 6.00 1.97
N PRO A 504 -19.78 4.74 2.45
CA PRO A 504 -18.68 3.80 2.56
C PRO A 504 -17.98 3.53 1.23
N GLY A 505 -16.65 3.39 1.30
CA GLY A 505 -15.82 3.04 0.14
C GLY A 505 -15.61 4.16 -0.88
N ARG A 506 -16.04 5.40 -0.57
CA ARG A 506 -15.79 6.57 -1.40
C ARG A 506 -14.52 7.30 -0.96
N ALA A 507 -13.84 7.92 -1.93
CA ALA A 507 -12.65 8.70 -1.67
C ALA A 507 -12.52 9.84 -2.68
N LEU A 508 -11.95 10.96 -2.24
CA LEU A 508 -11.49 12.06 -3.07
C LEU A 508 -9.96 12.05 -3.07
N VAL A 509 -9.36 11.95 -4.25
CA VAL A 509 -7.92 12.12 -4.47
C VAL A 509 -7.69 13.54 -5.00
N ASP A 510 -7.02 14.36 -4.19
CA ASP A 510 -6.67 15.72 -4.58
C ASP A 510 -5.26 15.77 -5.17
N LEU A 511 -5.17 16.01 -6.48
CA LEU A 511 -3.89 16.21 -7.18
C LEU A 511 -3.45 17.67 -7.17
N THR A 512 -4.30 18.60 -6.73
CA THR A 512 -4.02 20.04 -6.75
C THR A 512 -3.43 20.55 -5.43
N GLY A 513 -3.66 19.82 -4.33
CA GLY A 513 -3.33 20.24 -2.97
C GLY A 513 -4.25 21.33 -2.39
N SER A 514 -5.23 21.81 -3.17
CA SER A 514 -6.13 22.90 -2.79
C SER A 514 -7.25 22.49 -1.83
N VAL A 515 -7.50 21.18 -1.68
CA VAL A 515 -8.58 20.60 -0.87
C VAL A 515 -8.00 19.71 0.25
N SER A 516 -6.70 19.81 0.52
CA SER A 516 -5.99 18.94 1.47
C SER A 516 -6.61 18.91 2.88
N ALA A 517 -6.48 17.78 3.57
CA ALA A 517 -7.06 17.55 4.90
C ALA A 517 -6.80 18.67 5.94
N PRO A 518 -5.63 19.35 5.97
CA PRO A 518 -5.43 20.51 6.84
C PRO A 518 -6.40 21.67 6.56
N ALA A 519 -6.76 21.91 5.30
CA ALA A 519 -7.74 22.94 4.92
C ALA A 519 -9.18 22.57 5.33
N LEU A 520 -9.45 21.27 5.56
CA LEU A 520 -10.76 20.73 5.92
C LEU A 520 -10.91 20.41 7.42
N GLY A 521 -9.92 20.72 8.26
CA GLY A 521 -10.00 20.56 9.72
C GLY A 521 -9.13 19.44 10.31
N GLY A 522 -8.28 18.79 9.51
CA GLY A 522 -7.31 17.78 9.95
C GLY A 522 -7.76 16.33 9.74
N GLU A 523 -6.82 15.38 9.88
CA GLU A 523 -7.06 13.93 9.67
C GLU A 523 -8.04 13.30 10.67
N GLU A 524 -8.32 13.96 11.79
CA GLU A 524 -9.24 13.46 12.84
C GLU A 524 -10.72 13.79 12.55
N THR A 525 -10.98 14.58 11.51
CA THR A 525 -12.35 14.87 11.05
C THR A 525 -12.86 13.76 10.14
N LYS A 526 -14.19 13.55 10.11
CA LYS A 526 -14.83 12.65 9.14
C LYS A 526 -14.43 12.96 7.69
N ALA A 527 -14.32 14.24 7.35
CA ALA A 527 -13.84 14.72 6.05
C ALA A 527 -12.40 14.27 5.74
N GLY A 528 -11.51 14.34 6.73
CA GLY A 528 -10.14 13.84 6.63
C GLY A 528 -10.05 12.34 6.33
N GLU A 529 -11.03 11.53 6.72
CA GLU A 529 -11.02 10.10 6.44
C GLU A 529 -11.16 9.75 4.95
N VAL A 530 -11.80 10.62 4.15
CA VAL A 530 -12.12 10.35 2.75
C VAL A 530 -11.36 11.18 1.73
N VAL A 531 -10.59 12.17 2.18
CA VAL A 531 -9.69 12.96 1.30
C VAL A 531 -8.27 12.41 1.39
N PHE A 532 -7.66 12.20 0.24
CA PHE A 532 -6.34 11.61 0.11
C PHE A 532 -5.50 12.37 -0.91
N THR A 533 -4.20 12.41 -0.69
CA THR A 533 -3.24 12.52 -1.78
C THR A 533 -3.13 11.19 -2.53
N ALA A 534 -2.55 11.19 -3.73
CA ALA A 534 -2.26 9.95 -4.46
C ALA A 534 -1.38 8.97 -3.66
N ARG A 535 -0.55 9.50 -2.73
CA ARG A 535 0.36 8.73 -1.88
C ARG A 535 -0.37 8.04 -0.73
N GLU A 536 -1.31 8.71 -0.09
CA GLU A 536 -2.02 8.19 1.09
C GLU A 536 -3.08 7.16 0.73
N ILE A 537 -3.69 7.27 -0.47
CA ILE A 537 -4.70 6.31 -0.93
C ILE A 537 -4.08 4.97 -1.36
N LYS A 538 -2.77 4.97 -1.66
CA LYS A 538 -2.04 3.80 -2.15
C LYS A 538 -2.21 2.61 -1.20
N GLY A 539 -2.46 1.44 -1.78
CA GLY A 539 -2.71 0.18 -1.06
C GLY A 539 -4.09 0.10 -0.38
N LEU A 540 -4.88 1.18 -0.29
CA LEU A 540 -6.22 1.17 0.29
C LEU A 540 -7.29 0.78 -0.72
N GLU A 541 -8.28 0.01 -0.27
CA GLU A 541 -9.39 -0.44 -1.12
C GLU A 541 -10.54 0.58 -1.10
N ARG A 542 -10.98 1.04 -2.27
CA ARG A 542 -12.10 1.97 -2.47
C ARG A 542 -12.98 1.49 -3.62
N ASN A 543 -14.27 1.78 -3.52
CA ASN A 543 -15.29 1.45 -4.50
C ASN A 543 -15.45 2.56 -5.55
N THR A 544 -15.39 3.81 -5.13
CA THR A 544 -15.40 4.94 -6.07
C THR A 544 -14.43 6.00 -5.62
N VAL A 545 -13.61 6.43 -6.57
CA VAL A 545 -12.57 7.42 -6.36
C VAL A 545 -12.87 8.60 -7.27
N LEU A 546 -13.04 9.77 -6.67
CA LEU A 546 -13.08 11.04 -7.38
C LEU A 546 -11.65 11.55 -7.47
N ILE A 547 -11.22 11.99 -8.65
CA ILE A 547 -9.87 12.53 -8.86
C ILE A 547 -10.02 14.00 -9.25
N LEU A 548 -9.56 14.90 -8.37
CA LEU A 548 -9.55 16.34 -8.62
C LEU A 548 -8.20 16.75 -9.23
N GLY A 549 -8.25 17.60 -10.26
CA GLY A 549 -7.04 18.22 -10.83
C GLY A 549 -6.37 17.46 -11.97
N LEU A 550 -6.89 16.30 -12.39
CA LEU A 550 -6.24 15.46 -13.40
C LEU A 550 -5.93 16.21 -14.71
N ASN A 551 -6.86 17.03 -15.19
CA ASN A 551 -6.67 17.83 -16.42
C ASN A 551 -5.55 18.88 -16.27
N GLU A 552 -5.42 19.48 -15.09
CA GLU A 552 -4.35 20.45 -14.81
C GLU A 552 -3.01 19.72 -14.74
N THR A 553 -2.94 18.60 -14.02
CA THR A 553 -1.74 17.76 -13.95
C THR A 553 -1.30 17.30 -15.34
N TYR A 554 -2.24 16.88 -16.19
CA TYR A 554 -1.92 16.45 -17.56
C TYR A 554 -1.42 17.62 -18.42
N ARG A 555 -2.04 18.81 -18.31
CA ARG A 555 -1.58 20.02 -19.01
C ARG A 555 -0.21 20.50 -18.56
N GLN A 556 0.17 20.26 -17.31
CA GLN A 556 1.51 20.58 -16.79
C GLN A 556 2.58 19.57 -17.21
N ALA A 557 2.18 18.33 -17.52
CA ALA A 557 3.08 17.26 -17.92
C ALA A 557 3.36 17.23 -19.44
N MET A 558 2.45 17.78 -20.25
CA MET A 558 2.61 18.05 -21.68
C MET A 558 3.32 19.38 -21.91
#